data_AF-A0A172WJH0-F1
#
_entry.id   AF-A0A172WJH0-F1
#
_cell.length_a   1.000
_cell.length_b   1.000
_cell.length_c   1.000
_cell.angle_alpha   90.00
_cell.angle_beta   90.00
_cell.angle_gamma   90.00
#
_symmetry.space_group_name_H-M   'P 1'
#
loop_
_entity.id
_entity.type
_entity.pdbx_description
1 polymer ?
#
loop_
_entity_poly.entity_id
_entity_poly.type
_entity_poly.pdbx_seq_one_letter_code
_entity_poly.pdbx_strand_id
1 'polypeptide(L)'
;MKWLIFDIDGVLIDVRESYDMATKLTVEYFLGLFGVKKRIKLEWIRKLRRKGAFGDDFKVSEALILFAMAGNVEELLGEFPEGEGIDWVLERFGVGPFNGSIERVFNTFYLGEHYPGRLFDFDGLWKREKPIVRAELLEMAKKRFKLGVITGRSALELELAENLIGFHFEKAVTRELYVKPNPRAIWHLTRGEGGVYIGDTVNDELLVEKYRKEYKRDFDFVLVGRDIENVNELLESLLG
;
A
#
# COMPACT_ATOMS: atom_id res chain seq x y z
N MET A 1 17.28 -20.47 12.57
CA MET A 1 15.84 -20.22 12.44
C MET A 1 15.60 -19.67 11.05
N LYS A 2 14.54 -20.12 10.36
CA LYS A 2 14.14 -19.55 9.07
C LYS A 2 13.47 -18.17 9.27
N TRP A 3 13.44 -17.37 8.21
CA TRP A 3 12.72 -16.09 8.20
C TRP A 3 11.24 -16.26 7.83
N LEU A 4 10.37 -15.49 8.49
CA LEU A 4 9.05 -15.10 7.99
C LEU A 4 9.08 -13.58 7.79
N ILE A 5 8.97 -13.15 6.54
CA ILE A 5 8.93 -11.73 6.18
C ILE A 5 7.53 -11.40 5.69
N PHE A 6 6.93 -10.35 6.23
CA PHE A 6 5.58 -9.93 5.86
C PHE A 6 5.59 -8.59 5.14
N ASP A 7 4.75 -8.44 4.12
CA ASP A 7 4.19 -7.13 3.83
C ASP A 7 3.21 -6.72 4.95
N ILE A 8 2.85 -5.43 5.03
CA ILE A 8 1.87 -4.95 6.01
C ILE A 8 0.49 -4.83 5.39
N ASP A 9 0.38 -4.02 4.34
CA ASP A 9 -0.90 -3.66 3.75
C ASP A 9 -1.45 -4.89 3.01
N GLY A 10 -2.71 -5.26 3.24
CA GLY A 10 -3.33 -6.44 2.64
C GLY A 10 -2.90 -7.79 3.22
N VAL A 11 -1.81 -7.83 4.01
CA VAL A 11 -1.32 -9.04 4.69
C VAL A 11 -1.58 -9.00 6.20
N LEU A 12 -0.99 -8.03 6.90
CA LEU A 12 -1.15 -7.88 8.36
C LEU A 12 -2.28 -6.93 8.72
N ILE A 13 -2.58 -5.95 7.86
CA ILE A 13 -3.57 -4.91 8.09
C ILE A 13 -4.45 -4.73 6.84
N ASP A 14 -5.76 -4.65 7.05
CA ASP A 14 -6.71 -4.22 6.03
C ASP A 14 -6.77 -2.69 5.98
N VAL A 15 -6.24 -2.14 4.87
CA VAL A 15 -6.14 -0.70 4.61
C VAL A 15 -7.18 -0.17 3.62
N ARG A 16 -8.09 -1.04 3.13
CA ARG A 16 -8.95 -0.70 1.99
C ARG A 16 -9.82 0.52 2.26
N GLU A 17 -10.44 0.58 3.44
CA GLU A 17 -11.32 1.70 3.80
C GLU A 17 -10.54 3.01 3.96
N SER A 18 -9.37 2.99 4.62
CA SER A 18 -8.58 4.20 4.88
C SER A 18 -8.08 4.83 3.59
N TYR A 19 -7.52 4.03 2.67
CA TYR A 19 -7.02 4.51 1.38
C TYR A 19 -8.14 4.93 0.42
N ASP A 20 -9.24 4.18 0.36
CA ASP A 20 -10.42 4.58 -0.43
C ASP A 20 -10.94 5.96 0.00
N MET A 21 -11.06 6.18 1.30
CA MET A 21 -11.51 7.45 1.84
C MET A 21 -10.50 8.57 1.66
N ALA A 22 -9.20 8.29 1.81
CA ALA A 22 -8.15 9.29 1.60
C ALA A 22 -8.12 9.77 0.14
N THR A 23 -8.18 8.86 -0.84
CA THR A 23 -8.31 9.21 -2.27
C THR A 23 -9.58 10.02 -2.50
N LYS A 24 -10.74 9.58 -1.99
CA LYS A 24 -12.01 10.29 -2.15
C LYS A 24 -11.94 11.72 -1.64
N LEU A 25 -11.48 11.92 -0.40
CA LEU A 25 -11.41 13.25 0.22
C LEU A 25 -10.39 14.14 -0.48
N THR A 26 -9.27 13.57 -0.92
CA THR A 26 -8.25 14.30 -1.70
C THR A 26 -8.84 14.83 -3.01
N VAL A 27 -9.51 13.98 -3.77
CA VAL A 27 -10.14 14.40 -5.04
C VAL A 27 -11.21 15.47 -4.77
N GLU A 28 -12.09 15.26 -3.79
CA GLU A 28 -13.14 16.23 -3.45
C GLU A 28 -12.57 17.58 -2.96
N TYR A 29 -11.45 17.57 -2.24
CA TYR A 29 -10.75 18.78 -1.83
C TYR A 29 -10.31 19.62 -3.03
N PHE A 30 -9.62 19.01 -4.01
CA PHE A 30 -9.18 19.72 -5.22
C PHE A 30 -10.35 20.20 -6.08
N LEU A 31 -11.39 19.38 -6.25
CA LEU A 31 -12.59 19.80 -6.96
C LEU A 31 -13.25 21.03 -6.31
N GLY A 32 -13.26 21.07 -4.97
CA GLY A 32 -13.72 22.23 -4.21
C GLY A 32 -12.93 23.51 -4.51
N LEU A 33 -11.61 23.42 -4.65
CA LEU A 33 -10.75 24.57 -5.01
C LEU A 33 -11.08 25.13 -6.41
N PHE A 34 -11.52 24.27 -7.33
CA PHE A 34 -11.96 24.68 -8.68
C PHE A 34 -13.45 25.01 -8.77
N GLY A 35 -14.17 25.07 -7.63
CA GLY A 35 -15.61 25.36 -7.60
C GLY A 35 -16.49 24.22 -8.11
N VAL A 36 -15.92 23.03 -8.34
CA VAL A 36 -16.66 21.85 -8.80
C VAL A 36 -17.26 21.12 -7.61
N LYS A 37 -18.58 21.23 -7.44
CA LYS A 37 -19.32 20.49 -6.41
C LYS A 37 -19.72 19.10 -6.91
N LYS A 38 -18.76 18.16 -6.89
CA LYS A 38 -19.01 16.76 -7.26
C LYS A 38 -18.57 15.81 -6.15
N ARG A 39 -19.44 14.86 -5.82
CA ARG A 39 -19.11 13.76 -4.90
C ARG A 39 -18.49 12.60 -5.69
N ILE A 40 -17.35 12.14 -5.23
CA ILE A 40 -16.65 11.00 -5.83
C ILE A 40 -17.18 9.71 -5.23
N LYS A 41 -17.59 8.76 -6.07
CA LYS A 41 -18.02 7.45 -5.61
C LYS A 41 -16.82 6.54 -5.37
N LEU A 42 -16.87 5.73 -4.31
CA LEU A 42 -15.81 4.76 -4.03
C LEU A 42 -15.64 3.72 -5.15
N GLU A 43 -16.73 3.39 -5.85
CA GLU A 43 -16.70 2.49 -7.01
C GLU A 43 -15.83 3.02 -8.17
N TRP A 44 -15.75 4.33 -8.35
CA TRP A 44 -14.90 4.95 -9.37
C TRP A 44 -13.43 4.78 -9.03
N ILE A 45 -13.06 4.99 -7.76
CA ILE A 45 -11.71 4.79 -7.24
C ILE A 45 -11.28 3.34 -7.42
N ARG A 46 -12.09 2.40 -6.92
CA ARG A 46 -11.81 0.97 -7.00
C ARG A 46 -11.74 0.48 -8.45
N LYS A 47 -12.64 0.94 -9.32
CA LYS A 47 -12.63 0.59 -10.75
C LYS A 47 -11.36 1.11 -11.43
N LEU A 48 -10.94 2.34 -11.14
CA LEU A 48 -9.73 2.92 -11.71
C LEU A 48 -8.48 2.18 -11.25
N ARG A 49 -8.34 1.93 -9.95
CA ARG A 49 -7.23 1.13 -9.39
C ARG A 49 -7.14 -0.25 -10.02
N ARG A 50 -8.28 -0.92 -10.20
CA ARG A 50 -8.31 -2.27 -10.78
C ARG A 50 -7.95 -2.28 -12.26
N LYS A 51 -8.39 -1.27 -13.03
CA LYS A 51 -8.09 -1.19 -14.47
C LYS A 51 -6.66 -0.72 -14.73
N GLY A 52 -6.14 0.20 -13.92
CA GLY A 52 -4.86 0.86 -14.19
C GLY A 52 -3.67 0.25 -13.46
N ALA A 53 -2.48 0.52 -13.98
CA ALA A 53 -1.21 0.23 -13.34
C ALA A 53 -0.65 1.49 -12.66
N PHE A 54 -1.43 2.08 -11.74
CA PHE A 54 -1.00 3.25 -10.98
C PHE A 54 0.08 2.85 -9.95
N GLY A 55 1.14 3.64 -9.85
CA GLY A 55 2.20 3.41 -8.87
C GLY A 55 1.79 3.71 -7.43
N ASP A 56 0.85 4.63 -7.23
CA ASP A 56 0.34 5.06 -5.92
C ASP A 56 -1.05 5.72 -6.03
N ASP A 57 -1.67 5.95 -4.88
CA ASP A 57 -2.98 6.59 -4.78
C ASP A 57 -3.00 8.10 -5.01
N PHE A 58 -1.82 8.74 -5.03
CA PHE A 58 -1.72 10.14 -5.44
C PHE A 58 -2.00 10.25 -6.94
N LYS A 59 -1.44 9.34 -7.75
CA LYS A 59 -1.71 9.26 -9.19
C LYS A 59 -3.15 8.86 -9.51
N VAL A 60 -3.75 7.98 -8.69
CA VAL A 60 -5.19 7.66 -8.80
C VAL A 60 -6.03 8.91 -8.50
N SER A 61 -5.67 9.67 -7.47
CA SER A 61 -6.34 10.93 -7.12
C SER A 61 -6.23 11.95 -8.25
N GLU A 62 -5.04 12.12 -8.82
CA GLU A 62 -4.79 13.02 -9.95
C GLU A 62 -5.65 12.70 -11.17
N ALA A 63 -5.69 11.43 -11.57
CA ALA A 63 -6.53 10.97 -12.67
C ALA A 63 -8.02 11.24 -12.42
N LEU A 64 -8.51 10.97 -11.21
CA LEU A 64 -9.91 11.23 -10.86
C LEU A 64 -10.26 12.71 -10.77
N ILE A 65 -9.32 13.57 -10.36
CA ILE A 65 -9.51 15.02 -10.39
C ILE A 65 -9.75 15.45 -11.84
N LEU A 66 -8.91 15.03 -12.77
CA LEU A 66 -9.05 15.36 -14.20
C LEU A 66 -10.36 14.82 -14.79
N PHE A 67 -10.69 13.56 -14.51
CA PHE A 67 -11.95 12.96 -14.95
C PHE A 67 -13.17 13.69 -14.40
N ALA A 68 -13.12 14.13 -13.14
CA ALA A 68 -14.23 14.83 -12.50
C ALA A 68 -14.35 16.28 -12.97
N MET A 69 -13.25 16.98 -13.24
CA MET A 69 -13.23 18.31 -13.84
C MET A 69 -13.83 18.30 -15.26
N ALA A 70 -13.59 17.23 -16.03
CA ALA A 70 -14.18 17.04 -17.35
C ALA A 70 -15.70 16.73 -17.33
N GLY A 71 -16.31 16.55 -16.14
CA GLY A 71 -17.74 16.31 -15.99
C GLY A 71 -18.19 14.86 -16.18
N ASN A 72 -17.44 14.02 -16.89
CA ASN A 72 -17.89 12.69 -17.36
C ASN A 72 -17.08 11.51 -16.80
N VAL A 73 -16.97 11.40 -15.47
CA VAL A 73 -16.14 10.37 -14.80
C VAL A 73 -16.43 8.94 -15.28
N GLU A 74 -17.70 8.55 -15.38
CA GLU A 74 -18.08 7.17 -15.72
C GLU A 74 -17.71 6.79 -17.16
N GLU A 75 -17.88 7.73 -18.10
CA GLU A 75 -17.51 7.59 -19.52
C GLU A 75 -15.99 7.47 -19.65
N LEU A 76 -15.25 8.39 -19.02
CA LEU A 76 -13.78 8.39 -19.05
C LEU A 76 -13.18 7.14 -18.39
N LEU A 77 -13.80 6.61 -17.33
CA LEU A 77 -13.42 5.31 -16.76
C LEU A 77 -13.73 4.13 -17.70
N GLY A 78 -14.75 4.26 -18.54
CA GLY A 78 -15.05 3.33 -19.61
C GLY A 78 -13.94 3.29 -20.65
N GLU A 79 -13.52 4.47 -21.10
CA GLU A 79 -12.48 4.66 -22.12
C GLU A 79 -11.06 4.39 -21.64
N PHE A 80 -10.78 4.57 -20.35
CA PHE A 80 -9.46 4.34 -19.76
C PHE A 80 -8.98 2.90 -20.03
N PRO A 81 -7.87 2.68 -20.74
CA PRO A 81 -7.43 1.33 -21.09
C PRO A 81 -6.95 0.53 -19.89
N GLU A 82 -6.99 -0.80 -19.98
CA GLU A 82 -6.43 -1.66 -18.93
C GLU A 82 -4.89 -1.64 -18.97
N GLY A 83 -4.26 -1.62 -17.80
CA GLY A 83 -2.80 -1.58 -17.63
C GLY A 83 -2.17 -0.19 -17.81
N GLU A 84 -2.93 0.82 -18.22
CA GLU A 84 -2.43 2.19 -18.35
C GLU A 84 -2.29 2.88 -16.98
N GLY A 85 -1.46 3.92 -16.95
CA GLY A 85 -1.20 4.71 -15.75
C GLY A 85 -1.65 6.17 -15.87
N ILE A 86 -1.07 7.03 -15.03
CA ILE A 86 -1.34 8.47 -15.05
C ILE A 86 -0.91 9.14 -16.36
N ASP A 87 0.14 8.65 -17.02
CA ASP A 87 0.69 9.26 -18.23
C ASP A 87 -0.35 9.32 -19.36
N TRP A 88 -1.14 8.25 -19.55
CA TRP A 88 -2.24 8.24 -20.51
C TRP A 88 -3.27 9.33 -20.23
N VAL A 89 -3.58 9.56 -18.94
CA VAL A 89 -4.56 10.58 -18.53
C VAL A 89 -4.01 11.97 -18.80
N LEU A 90 -2.75 12.22 -18.45
CA LEU A 90 -2.08 13.50 -18.69
C LEU A 90 -2.02 13.83 -20.19
N GLU A 91 -1.65 12.86 -21.02
CA GLU A 91 -1.63 13.00 -22.48
C GLU A 91 -3.02 13.31 -23.03
N ARG A 92 -4.04 12.56 -22.60
CA ARG A 92 -5.42 12.75 -23.05
C ARG A 92 -5.95 14.17 -22.78
N PHE A 93 -5.63 14.74 -21.63
CA PHE A 93 -6.08 16.09 -21.27
C PHE A 93 -5.10 17.20 -21.71
N GLY A 94 -3.94 16.85 -22.25
CA GLY A 94 -2.92 17.81 -22.65
C GLY A 94 -2.36 18.63 -21.49
N VAL A 95 -2.27 18.02 -20.30
CA VAL A 95 -1.82 18.68 -19.06
C VAL A 95 -0.55 18.04 -18.51
N GLY A 96 0.26 18.84 -17.82
CA GLY A 96 1.40 18.33 -17.04
C GLY A 96 0.96 17.78 -15.68
N PRO A 97 1.84 17.04 -14.99
CA PRO A 97 1.56 16.48 -13.68
C PRO A 97 1.37 17.56 -12.61
N PHE A 98 0.49 17.29 -11.65
CA PHE A 98 0.33 18.04 -10.43
C PHE A 98 1.48 17.73 -9.47
N ASN A 99 2.47 18.61 -9.40
CA ASN A 99 3.61 18.40 -8.50
C ASN A 99 3.26 18.72 -7.04
N GLY A 100 3.48 17.76 -6.14
CA GLY A 100 3.61 17.91 -4.67
C GLY A 100 2.36 18.32 -3.88
N SER A 101 1.32 18.85 -4.52
CA SER A 101 0.10 19.31 -3.84
C SER A 101 -0.82 18.14 -3.44
N ILE A 102 -0.96 17.14 -4.31
CA ILE A 102 -1.85 16.00 -4.10
C ILE A 102 -1.38 15.15 -2.94
N GLU A 103 -0.10 14.78 -2.92
CA GLU A 103 0.50 14.00 -1.83
C GLU A 103 0.32 14.70 -0.48
N ARG A 104 0.53 16.02 -0.41
CA ARG A 104 0.36 16.78 0.83
C ARG A 104 -1.09 16.77 1.33
N VAL A 105 -2.07 16.92 0.44
CA VAL A 105 -3.50 16.83 0.79
C VAL A 105 -3.86 15.40 1.22
N PHE A 106 -3.40 14.40 0.47
CA PHE A 106 -3.64 13.00 0.79
C PHE A 106 -3.10 12.65 2.16
N ASN A 107 -1.83 12.97 2.43
CA ASN A 107 -1.20 12.71 3.72
C ASN A 107 -1.87 13.50 4.86
N THR A 108 -2.42 14.69 4.58
CA THR A 108 -3.23 15.43 5.55
C THR A 108 -4.47 14.64 5.97
N PHE A 109 -5.20 14.01 5.02
CA PHE A 109 -6.36 13.19 5.37
C PHE A 109 -5.98 11.82 5.96
N TYR A 110 -4.95 11.19 5.40
CA TYR A 110 -4.56 9.83 5.77
C TYR A 110 -3.91 9.77 7.15
N LEU A 111 -2.85 10.53 7.36
CA LEU A 111 -2.09 10.55 8.62
C LEU A 111 -2.67 11.52 9.65
N GLY A 112 -3.41 12.55 9.20
CA GLY A 112 -4.05 13.51 10.09
C GLY A 112 -3.05 14.27 10.97
N GLU A 113 -3.29 14.24 12.27
CA GLU A 113 -2.47 14.87 13.30
C GLU A 113 -1.00 14.41 13.30
N HIS A 114 -0.72 13.21 12.79
CA HIS A 114 0.64 12.66 12.71
C HIS A 114 1.46 13.22 11.55
N TYR A 115 0.85 13.93 10.59
CA TYR A 115 1.59 14.52 9.47
C TYR A 115 2.07 15.94 9.80
N PRO A 116 3.39 16.18 9.93
CA PRO A 116 3.90 17.51 10.24
C PRO A 116 3.61 18.52 9.11
N GLY A 117 3.52 18.05 7.88
CA GLY A 117 3.23 18.85 6.69
C GLY A 117 1.74 19.13 6.47
N ARG A 118 0.85 18.78 7.40
CA ARG A 118 -0.60 18.86 7.19
C ARG A 118 -1.08 20.27 6.84
N LEU A 119 -2.12 20.32 6.01
CA LEU A 119 -2.73 21.58 5.57
C LEU A 119 -3.79 22.10 6.54
N PHE A 120 -4.42 21.20 7.28
CA PHE A 120 -5.46 21.46 8.26
C PHE A 120 -5.49 20.32 9.27
N ASP A 121 -6.10 20.56 10.43
CA ASP A 121 -6.30 19.52 11.42
C ASP A 121 -7.38 18.54 10.95
N PHE A 122 -7.06 17.26 11.01
CA PHE A 122 -7.93 16.17 10.58
C PHE A 122 -7.62 14.93 11.43
N ASP A 123 -8.67 14.18 11.78
CA ASP A 123 -8.53 12.91 12.49
C ASP A 123 -8.12 11.82 11.50
N GLY A 124 -6.85 11.39 11.56
CA GLY A 124 -6.24 10.57 10.50
C GLY A 124 -7.02 9.30 10.16
N LEU A 125 -7.25 9.08 8.85
CA LEU A 125 -7.97 7.90 8.35
C LEU A 125 -7.25 6.58 8.62
N TRP A 126 -5.94 6.59 8.88
CA TRP A 126 -5.17 5.40 9.31
C TRP A 126 -5.81 4.70 10.52
N LYS A 127 -6.54 5.44 11.37
CA LYS A 127 -7.27 4.88 12.53
C LYS A 127 -8.42 3.95 12.17
N ARG A 128 -8.85 3.94 10.90
CA ARG A 128 -9.92 3.06 10.40
C ARG A 128 -9.40 1.72 9.90
N GLU A 129 -8.09 1.56 9.87
CA GLU A 129 -7.45 0.31 9.51
C GLU A 129 -7.75 -0.77 10.54
N LYS A 130 -7.71 -2.04 10.10
CA LYS A 130 -8.04 -3.18 10.94
C LYS A 130 -6.95 -4.23 10.85
N PRO A 131 -6.40 -4.70 11.98
CA PRO A 131 -5.51 -5.86 11.97
C PRO A 131 -6.22 -7.06 11.34
N ILE A 132 -5.57 -7.66 10.34
CA ILE A 132 -5.91 -8.99 9.84
C ILE A 132 -5.22 -10.03 10.73
N VAL A 133 -3.94 -9.80 11.02
CA VAL A 133 -3.12 -10.70 11.84
C VAL A 133 -3.52 -10.64 13.31
N ARG A 134 -3.45 -11.79 13.98
CA ARG A 134 -3.60 -11.87 15.44
C ARG A 134 -2.23 -11.82 16.12
N ALA A 135 -2.06 -10.86 17.04
CA ALA A 135 -0.78 -10.61 17.70
C ALA A 135 -0.23 -11.83 18.45
N GLU A 136 -1.10 -12.66 19.04
CA GLU A 136 -0.69 -13.87 19.75
C GLU A 136 0.02 -14.89 18.83
N LEU A 137 -0.37 -14.96 17.55
CA LEU A 137 0.30 -15.82 16.58
C LEU A 137 1.69 -15.30 16.23
N LEU A 138 1.87 -13.97 16.14
CA LEU A 138 3.19 -13.36 15.93
C LEU A 138 4.11 -13.62 17.13
N GLU A 139 3.59 -13.49 18.36
CA GLU A 139 4.35 -13.80 19.58
C GLU A 139 4.76 -15.27 19.67
N MET A 140 3.89 -16.19 19.24
CA MET A 140 4.23 -17.61 19.15
C MET A 140 5.25 -17.88 18.04
N ALA A 141 5.08 -17.26 16.87
CA ALA A 141 5.97 -17.42 15.72
C ALA A 141 7.37 -16.87 16.00
N LYS A 142 7.50 -15.75 16.73
CA LYS A 142 8.78 -15.15 17.13
C LYS A 142 9.68 -16.11 17.91
N LYS A 143 9.10 -17.08 18.62
CA LYS A 143 9.84 -18.12 19.37
C LYS A 143 10.48 -19.18 18.46
N ARG A 144 10.00 -19.34 17.23
CA ARG A 144 10.44 -20.39 16.27
C ARG A 144 11.08 -19.83 14.99
N PHE A 145 10.76 -18.59 14.62
CA PHE A 145 11.18 -17.94 13.39
C PHE A 145 11.79 -16.56 13.63
N LYS A 146 12.64 -16.11 12.71
CA LYS A 146 13.04 -14.70 12.63
C LYS A 146 11.93 -13.95 11.91
N LEU A 147 11.29 -12.99 12.57
CA LEU A 147 10.23 -12.20 11.96
C LEU A 147 10.80 -10.89 11.43
N GLY A 148 10.29 -10.44 10.29
CA GLY A 148 10.55 -9.09 9.80
C GLY A 148 9.47 -8.60 8.86
N VAL A 149 9.52 -7.30 8.54
CA VAL A 149 8.60 -6.67 7.59
C VAL A 149 9.34 -5.95 6.48
N ILE A 150 8.79 -5.99 5.28
CA ILE A 150 9.22 -5.13 4.15
C ILE A 150 7.97 -4.44 3.65
N THR A 151 7.89 -3.12 3.79
CA THR A 151 6.66 -2.37 3.57
C THR A 151 6.92 -1.07 2.80
N GLY A 152 5.91 -0.63 2.04
CA GLY A 152 5.89 0.71 1.43
C GLY A 152 5.65 1.84 2.44
N ARG A 153 5.26 1.50 3.68
CA ARG A 153 5.11 2.45 4.78
C ARG A 153 6.44 3.12 5.11
N SER A 154 6.36 4.38 5.49
CA SER A 154 7.42 5.12 6.19
C SER A 154 7.65 4.57 7.59
N ALA A 155 8.73 5.00 8.26
CA ALA A 155 8.98 4.63 9.66
C ALA A 155 7.82 5.01 10.58
N LEU A 156 7.22 6.19 10.38
CA LEU A 156 6.06 6.64 11.14
C LEU A 156 4.82 5.76 10.87
N GLU A 157 4.52 5.48 9.60
CA GLU A 157 3.37 4.64 9.23
C GLU A 157 3.53 3.20 9.74
N LEU A 158 4.76 2.69 9.81
CA LEU A 158 5.07 1.40 10.42
C LEU A 158 4.80 1.44 11.93
N GLU A 159 5.23 2.47 12.65
CA GLU A 159 4.97 2.61 14.08
C GLU A 159 3.45 2.61 14.37
N LEU A 160 2.66 3.32 13.55
CA LEU A 160 1.20 3.31 13.65
C LEU A 160 0.62 1.91 13.39
N ALA A 161 1.16 1.18 12.40
CA ALA A 161 0.77 -0.19 12.11
C ALA A 161 1.05 -1.14 13.29
N GLU A 162 2.24 -1.05 13.88
CA GLU A 162 2.66 -1.87 15.02
C GLU A 162 1.81 -1.61 16.25
N ASN A 163 1.49 -0.35 16.52
CA ASN A 163 0.57 0.04 17.59
C ASN A 163 -0.84 -0.51 17.37
N LEU A 164 -1.33 -0.49 16.13
CA LEU A 164 -2.64 -1.03 15.77
C LEU A 164 -2.69 -2.56 15.89
N ILE A 165 -1.64 -3.26 15.45
CA ILE A 165 -1.52 -4.72 15.56
C ILE A 165 -1.32 -5.14 17.03
N GLY A 166 -0.63 -4.31 17.82
CA GLY A 166 -0.17 -4.68 19.17
C GLY A 166 1.08 -5.56 19.14
N PHE A 167 1.94 -5.41 18.12
CA PHE A 167 3.19 -6.17 17.96
C PHE A 167 4.27 -5.31 17.30
N HIS A 168 5.49 -5.32 17.85
CA HIS A 168 6.63 -4.57 17.31
C HIS A 168 7.63 -5.50 16.60
N PHE A 169 8.00 -5.14 15.37
CA PHE A 169 8.96 -5.85 14.54
C PHE A 169 10.36 -5.25 14.72
N GLU A 170 11.25 -5.99 15.36
CA GLU A 170 12.67 -5.61 15.54
C GLU A 170 13.45 -5.48 14.21
N LYS A 171 12.91 -6.02 13.12
CA LYS A 171 13.54 -6.12 11.81
C LYS A 171 12.57 -5.64 10.74
N ALA A 172 12.78 -4.42 10.24
CA ALA A 172 11.91 -3.80 9.26
C ALA A 172 12.71 -3.13 8.14
N VAL A 173 12.17 -3.18 6.93
CA VAL A 173 12.57 -2.33 5.80
C VAL A 173 11.37 -1.48 5.41
N THR A 174 11.49 -0.19 5.63
CA THR A 174 10.52 0.82 5.22
C THR A 174 10.96 1.48 3.92
N ARG A 175 10.07 2.29 3.33
CA ARG A 175 10.29 3.00 2.07
C ARG A 175 11.55 3.87 2.05
N GLU A 176 11.98 4.41 3.18
CA GLU A 176 13.21 5.22 3.29
C GLU A 176 14.49 4.40 3.06
N LEU A 177 14.45 3.08 3.32
CA LEU A 177 15.58 2.19 3.10
C LEU A 177 15.57 1.62 1.68
N TYR A 178 14.50 0.94 1.30
CA TYR A 178 14.32 0.34 -0.02
C TYR A 178 12.83 0.31 -0.39
N VAL A 179 12.54 0.49 -1.67
CA VAL A 179 11.18 0.37 -2.22
C VAL A 179 11.05 -0.94 -2.97
N LYS A 180 9.95 -1.67 -2.76
CA LYS A 180 9.60 -2.87 -3.52
C LYS A 180 9.46 -2.50 -5.02
N PRO A 181 10.04 -3.27 -5.96
CA PRO A 181 10.56 -4.63 -5.83
C PRO A 181 12.10 -4.70 -5.77
N ASN A 182 12.77 -3.77 -5.07
CA ASN A 182 14.23 -3.81 -4.95
C ASN A 182 14.68 -5.00 -4.07
N PRO A 183 15.38 -6.01 -4.63
CA PRO A 183 15.72 -7.24 -3.90
C PRO A 183 16.70 -7.02 -2.74
N ARG A 184 17.36 -5.85 -2.68
CA ARG A 184 18.18 -5.46 -1.53
C ARG A 184 17.38 -5.41 -0.23
N ALA A 185 16.06 -5.22 -0.30
CA ALA A 185 15.19 -5.23 0.87
C ALA A 185 15.24 -6.58 1.60
N ILE A 186 15.10 -7.70 0.88
CA ILE A 186 15.21 -9.05 1.47
C ILE A 186 16.64 -9.28 1.96
N TRP A 187 17.65 -8.97 1.13
CA TRP A 187 19.06 -9.15 1.51
C TRP A 187 19.45 -8.37 2.78
N HIS A 188 18.91 -7.17 2.94
CA HIS A 188 19.17 -6.31 4.10
C HIS A 188 18.78 -7.00 5.42
N LEU A 189 17.61 -7.64 5.44
CA LEU A 189 17.11 -8.36 6.60
C LEU A 189 17.81 -9.71 6.78
N THR A 190 17.90 -10.52 5.72
CA THR A 190 18.22 -11.93 5.86
C THR A 190 19.70 -12.25 5.70
N ARG A 191 20.47 -11.38 5.03
CA ARG A 191 21.88 -11.62 4.67
C ARG A 191 22.11 -12.98 4.00
N GLY A 192 21.14 -13.43 3.20
CA GLY A 192 21.22 -14.70 2.47
C GLY A 192 20.65 -15.91 3.21
N GLU A 193 20.17 -15.74 4.44
CA GLU A 193 19.42 -16.78 5.14
C GLU A 193 18.08 -17.05 4.46
N GLY A 194 17.66 -18.32 4.46
CA GLY A 194 16.40 -18.74 3.84
C GLY A 194 15.16 -18.41 4.69
N GLY A 195 14.02 -18.31 4.02
CA GLY A 195 12.73 -18.01 4.63
C GLY A 195 11.63 -17.90 3.60
N VAL A 196 10.49 -17.40 4.04
CA VAL A 196 9.32 -17.12 3.19
C VAL A 196 8.95 -15.65 3.30
N TYR A 197 8.57 -15.06 2.17
CA TYR A 197 7.94 -13.75 2.08
C TYR A 197 6.44 -13.94 1.89
N ILE A 198 5.63 -13.24 2.69
CA ILE A 198 4.18 -13.23 2.63
C ILE A 198 3.75 -11.85 2.11
N GLY A 199 3.14 -11.81 0.93
CA GLY A 199 2.66 -10.59 0.27
C GLY A 199 1.23 -10.76 -0.25
N ASP A 200 0.61 -9.69 -0.72
CA ASP A 200 -0.71 -9.69 -1.35
C ASP A 200 -0.69 -9.16 -2.79
N THR A 201 0.45 -8.62 -3.26
CA THR A 201 0.56 -8.04 -4.60
C THR A 201 1.56 -8.75 -5.51
N VAL A 202 1.42 -8.51 -6.83
CA VAL A 202 2.42 -8.91 -7.84
C VAL A 202 3.77 -8.24 -7.60
N ASN A 203 3.80 -7.05 -6.99
CA ASN A 203 5.05 -6.34 -6.69
C ASN A 203 5.86 -7.09 -5.61
N ASP A 204 5.19 -7.78 -4.69
CA ASP A 204 5.82 -8.67 -3.71
C ASP A 204 6.38 -9.94 -4.36
N GLU A 205 5.63 -10.55 -5.27
CA GLU A 205 6.11 -11.71 -6.03
C GLU A 205 7.38 -11.34 -6.83
N LEU A 206 7.34 -10.20 -7.53
CA LEU A 206 8.46 -9.67 -8.28
C LEU A 206 9.68 -9.33 -7.41
N LEU A 207 9.46 -8.86 -6.17
CA LEU A 207 10.54 -8.64 -5.20
C LEU A 207 11.30 -9.94 -4.93
N VAL A 208 10.58 -11.04 -4.65
CA VAL A 208 11.17 -12.35 -4.37
C VAL A 208 11.84 -12.93 -5.61
N GLU A 209 11.22 -12.84 -6.78
CA GLU A 209 11.82 -13.28 -8.06
C GLU A 209 13.14 -12.56 -8.35
N LYS A 210 13.18 -11.24 -8.18
CA LYS A 210 14.41 -10.45 -8.33
C LYS A 210 15.47 -10.87 -7.32
N TYR A 211 15.08 -11.15 -6.08
CA TYR A 211 16.02 -11.61 -5.05
C TYR A 211 16.65 -12.95 -5.42
N ARG A 212 15.83 -13.93 -5.84
CA ARG A 212 16.31 -15.24 -6.28
C ARG A 212 17.29 -15.11 -7.44
N LYS A 213 16.97 -14.27 -8.43
CA LYS A 213 17.81 -14.05 -9.62
C LYS A 213 19.11 -13.33 -9.30
N GLU A 214 19.07 -12.26 -8.51
CA GLU A 214 20.25 -11.41 -8.22
C GLU A 214 21.23 -12.11 -7.28
N TYR A 215 20.73 -12.68 -6.18
CA TYR A 215 21.58 -13.28 -5.14
C TYR A 215 21.84 -14.77 -5.32
N LYS A 216 21.18 -15.42 -6.29
CA LYS A 216 21.26 -16.88 -6.52
C LYS A 216 20.97 -17.68 -5.24
N ARG A 217 19.98 -17.20 -4.48
CA ARG A 217 19.52 -17.80 -3.21
C ARG A 217 18.04 -18.11 -3.32
N ASP A 218 17.63 -19.19 -2.69
CA ASP A 218 16.22 -19.51 -2.60
C ASP A 218 15.54 -18.72 -1.48
N PHE A 219 14.28 -18.38 -1.69
CA PHE A 219 13.42 -17.70 -0.73
C PHE A 219 11.98 -17.94 -1.16
N ASP A 220 11.15 -18.51 -0.31
CA ASP A 220 9.78 -18.88 -0.65
C ASP A 220 8.89 -17.63 -0.75
N PHE A 221 7.82 -17.72 -1.54
CA PHE A 221 6.80 -16.66 -1.64
C PHE A 221 5.42 -17.27 -1.44
N VAL A 222 4.58 -16.58 -0.67
CA VAL A 222 3.18 -16.93 -0.42
C VAL A 222 2.33 -15.69 -0.69
N LEU A 223 1.37 -15.83 -1.60
CA LEU A 223 0.44 -14.77 -1.98
C LEU A 223 -0.90 -14.92 -1.24
N VAL A 224 -1.26 -13.95 -0.40
CA VAL A 224 -2.57 -13.88 0.26
C VAL A 224 -3.67 -13.72 -0.79
N GLY A 225 -4.76 -14.48 -0.65
CA GLY A 225 -5.88 -14.53 -1.58
C GLY A 225 -5.71 -15.48 -2.77
N ARG A 226 -4.49 -16.02 -3.00
CA ARG A 226 -4.22 -17.06 -4.01
C ARG A 226 -3.76 -18.36 -3.35
N ASP A 227 -2.72 -18.27 -2.52
CA ASP A 227 -2.04 -19.43 -1.93
C ASP A 227 -2.56 -19.74 -0.51
N ILE A 228 -3.03 -18.71 0.20
CA ILE A 228 -3.67 -18.80 1.53
C ILE A 228 -4.83 -17.81 1.60
N GLU A 229 -5.84 -18.05 2.45
CA GLU A 229 -6.95 -17.11 2.61
C GLU A 229 -6.50 -15.84 3.37
N ASN A 230 -5.77 -16.03 4.47
CA ASN A 230 -5.21 -14.95 5.27
C ASN A 230 -3.97 -15.40 6.04
N VAL A 231 -3.20 -14.45 6.55
CA VAL A 231 -1.93 -14.71 7.24
C VAL A 231 -2.07 -15.57 8.51
N ASN A 232 -3.23 -15.56 9.19
CA ASN A 232 -3.42 -16.35 10.40
C ASN A 232 -3.44 -17.84 10.11
N GLU A 233 -4.07 -18.26 9.01
CA GLU A 233 -4.10 -19.66 8.56
C GLU A 233 -2.67 -20.21 8.38
N LEU A 234 -1.81 -19.42 7.71
CA LEU A 234 -0.41 -19.78 7.53
C LEU A 234 0.33 -19.89 8.87
N LEU A 235 0.16 -18.91 9.75
CA LEU A 235 0.82 -18.93 11.06
C LEU A 235 0.34 -20.10 11.93
N GLU A 236 -0.95 -20.42 11.93
CA GLU A 236 -1.51 -21.58 12.62
C GLU A 236 -0.91 -22.89 12.09
N SER A 237 -0.83 -23.05 10.77
CA SER A 237 -0.23 -24.21 10.10
C SER A 237 1.26 -24.38 10.45
N LEU A 238 2.02 -23.29 10.57
CA LEU A 238 3.44 -23.32 10.94
C LEU A 238 3.68 -23.55 12.46
N LEU A 239 2.67 -23.30 13.29
CA LEU A 239 2.76 -23.40 14.74
C LEU A 239 2.20 -24.71 15.30
N GLY A 240 1.24 -25.33 14.59
CA GLY A 240 0.76 -26.70 14.83
C GLY A 240 1.87 -27.74 14.72
#